data_AF-A0A3G6UT10-F1
#
_entry.id   AF-A0A3G6UT10-F1
#
_cell.length_a   1.000
_cell.length_b   1.000
_cell.length_c   1.000
_cell.angle_alpha   90.00
_cell.angle_beta   90.00
_cell.angle_gamma   90.00
#
_symmetry.space_group_name_H-M   'P 1'
#
loop_
_entity.id
_entity.type
_entity.pdbx_description
1 polymer ?
#
loop_
_entity_poly.entity_id
_entity_poly.type
_entity_poly.pdbx_seq_one_letter_code
_entity_poly.pdbx_strand_id
1 'polypeptide(L)' 'MTEGRVKAEVARELGLAEQTLHNWIKKYEESDEKGFVGSGNVKPENEESHRLNKRIRDLEEEKAILKKAMGIFARNPK' A
#
# COMPACT_ATOMS: atom_id res chain seq x y z
N MET A 1 25.67 17.07 -4.20
CA MET A 1 25.36 16.92 -5.63
C MET A 1 26.38 15.95 -6.19
N THR A 2 25.99 14.76 -6.63
CA THR A 2 26.91 13.84 -7.33
C THR A 2 27.09 14.36 -8.75
N GLU A 3 27.73 15.51 -8.89
CA GLU A 3 28.08 16.09 -10.17
C GLU A 3 29.12 15.19 -10.84
N GLY A 4 28.68 14.45 -11.87
CA GLY A 4 29.57 13.89 -12.89
C GLY A 4 29.79 12.39 -12.91
N ARG A 5 29.32 11.60 -11.93
CA ARG A 5 29.43 10.13 -12.01
C ARG A 5 28.30 9.53 -12.85
N VAL A 6 28.66 8.71 -13.84
CA VAL A 6 27.68 8.02 -14.68
C VAL A 6 26.92 7.03 -13.79
N LYS A 7 25.58 7.04 -13.84
CA LYS A 7 24.72 6.15 -13.02
C LYS A 7 25.15 4.68 -13.13
N ALA A 8 25.62 4.26 -14.31
CA ALA A 8 26.19 2.93 -14.58
C ALA A 8 27.46 2.62 -13.76
N GLU A 9 28.34 3.60 -13.57
CA GLU A 9 29.58 3.42 -12.79
C GLU A 9 29.26 3.19 -11.32
N VAL A 10 28.35 4.00 -10.78
CA VAL A 10 27.87 3.87 -9.39
C VAL A 10 27.17 2.53 -9.16
N ALA A 11 26.34 2.08 -10.12
CA ALA A 11 25.69 0.77 -10.04
C ALA A 11 26.73 -0.37 -9.98
N ARG A 12 27.77 -0.28 -10.81
CA ARG A 12 28.86 -1.27 -10.86
C ARG A 12 29.70 -1.28 -9.57
N GLU A 13 30.04 -0.11 -9.02
CA GLU A 13 30.75 -0.01 -7.73
C GLU A 13 29.94 -0.64 -6.58
N LEU A 14 28.62 -0.45 -6.59
CA LEU A 14 27.73 -0.99 -5.56
C LEU A 14 27.34 -2.47 -5.79
N GLY A 15 27.80 -3.09 -6.88
CA GLY A 15 27.41 -4.45 -7.26
C GLY A 15 25.92 -4.59 -7.57
N LEU A 16 25.27 -3.50 -7.97
CA LEU A 16 23.85 -3.43 -8.29
C LEU A 16 23.65 -3.47 -9.81
N ALA A 17 22.52 -4.02 -10.25
CA ALA A 17 22.09 -3.82 -11.63
C ALA A 17 21.78 -2.33 -11.87
N GLU A 18 22.21 -1.78 -13.02
CA GLU A 18 21.99 -0.38 -13.38
C GLU A 18 20.49 -0.01 -13.37
N GLN A 19 19.64 -0.93 -13.84
CA GLN A 19 18.18 -0.76 -13.81
C GLN A 19 17.64 -0.59 -12.39
N THR A 20 18.22 -1.28 -11.40
CA THR A 20 17.81 -1.17 -9.99
C THR A 20 18.10 0.23 -9.46
N LEU A 21 19.32 0.72 -9.69
CA LEU A 21 19.72 2.05 -9.25
C LEU A 21 18.90 3.13 -9.98
N HIS A 22 18.67 2.96 -11.28
CA HIS A 22 17.82 3.86 -12.06
C HIS A 22 16.39 3.91 -11.51
N ASN A 23 15.79 2.75 -11.23
CA ASN A 23 14.45 2.67 -10.65
C ASN A 23 14.37 3.34 -9.28
N TRP A 24 15.40 3.24 -8.45
CA TRP A 24 15.45 3.91 -7.15
C TRP A 24 15.56 5.42 -7.28
N ILE A 25 16.42 5.92 -8.17
CA ILE A 25 16.55 7.35 -8.44
C ILE A 25 15.23 7.91 -8.98
N LYS A 26 14.63 7.24 -9.96
CA LYS A 26 13.33 7.64 -10.52
C LYS A 26 12.25 7.66 -9.45
N LYS A 27 12.17 6.61 -8.63
CA LYS A 27 11.24 6.58 -7.49
C LYS A 27 11.51 7.74 -6.54
N TYR A 28 12.76 8.02 -6.19
CA TYR A 28 13.13 9.11 -5.30
C TYR A 28 12.74 10.49 -5.87
N GLU A 29 12.96 10.73 -7.16
CA GLU A 29 12.56 11.96 -7.86
C GLU A 29 11.03 12.12 -7.96
N GLU A 30 10.30 11.02 -8.19
CA GLU A 30 8.82 11.01 -8.22
C GLU A 30 8.19 11.11 -6.81
N SER A 31 8.98 10.87 -5.77
CA SER A 31 8.55 10.77 -4.39
C SER A 31 8.84 12.06 -3.63
N ASP A 32 8.00 13.08 -3.77
CA ASP A 32 8.09 14.30 -2.97
C ASP A 32 7.94 13.96 -1.48
N GLU A 33 9.01 14.12 -0.67
CA GLU A 33 9.22 13.84 0.78
C GLU A 33 8.60 12.57 1.42
N LYS A 34 7.74 11.81 0.71
CA LYS A 34 6.77 10.84 1.25
C LYS A 34 6.71 9.54 0.47
N GLY A 35 7.41 9.40 -0.64
CA GLY A 35 7.22 8.22 -1.49
C GLY A 35 7.96 6.97 -1.04
N PHE A 36 8.64 7.01 0.11
CA PHE A 36 9.06 5.80 0.83
C PHE A 36 8.20 5.56 2.09
N VAL A 37 6.93 5.24 1.88
CA VAL A 37 6.13 4.57 2.90
C VAL A 37 6.61 3.11 2.96
N GLY A 38 7.41 2.76 3.97
CA GLY A 38 7.95 1.39 4.12
C GLY A 38 6.87 0.31 4.02
N SER A 39 7.25 -0.96 3.83
CA SER A 39 6.30 -2.06 3.63
C SER A 39 5.31 -2.18 4.79
N GLY A 40 4.08 -1.72 4.58
CA GLY A 40 3.02 -1.69 5.61
C GLY A 40 2.38 -0.31 5.81
N ASN A 41 3.02 0.76 5.34
CA ASN A 41 2.47 2.11 5.42
C ASN A 41 1.72 2.45 4.13
N VAL A 42 0.53 3.01 4.28
CA VAL A 42 -0.29 3.47 3.15
C VAL A 42 0.21 4.86 2.75
N LYS A 43 0.40 5.11 1.46
CA LYS A 43 0.74 6.46 1.00
C LYS A 43 -0.40 7.42 1.37
N PRO A 44 -0.10 8.70 1.69
CA PRO A 44 -1.13 9.70 2.01
C PRO A 44 -2.23 9.79 0.95
N GLU A 45 -1.84 9.70 -0.33
CA GLU A 45 -2.76 9.69 -1.48
C GLU A 45 -3.78 8.52 -1.45
N ASN A 46 -3.46 7.44 -0.73
CA ASN A 46 -4.27 6.23 -0.64
C ASN A 46 -4.90 6.01 0.75
N GLU A 47 -4.65 6.89 1.72
CA GLU A 47 -5.14 6.74 3.09
C GLU A 47 -6.67 6.70 3.15
N GLU A 48 -7.33 7.57 2.39
CA GLU A 48 -8.79 7.60 2.30
C GLU A 48 -9.36 6.32 1.69
N SER A 49 -8.79 5.85 0.58
CA SER A 49 -9.19 4.59 -0.06
C SER A 49 -9.04 3.41 0.90
N HIS A 50 -7.94 3.36 1.65
CA HIS A 50 -7.71 2.31 2.65
C HIS A 50 -8.73 2.38 3.81
N ARG A 51 -9.01 3.59 4.31
CA ARG A 51 -10.02 3.84 5.36
C ARG A 51 -11.41 3.39 4.92
N LEU A 52 -11.81 3.76 3.69
CA LEU A 52 -13.10 3.39 3.11
C LEU A 52 -13.21 1.87 2.91
N ASN A 53 -12.18 1.23 2.36
CA ASN A 53 -12.17 -0.23 2.19
C ASN A 53 -12.28 -0.98 3.51
N LYS A 54 -11.60 -0.51 4.57
CA LYS A 54 -11.74 -1.06 5.91
C LYS A 54 -13.19 -0.93 6.40
N ARG A 55 -13.80 0.26 6.26
CA ARG A 55 -15.17 0.49 6.70
C ARG A 55 -16.19 -0.37 5.95
N ILE A 56 -16.00 -0.56 4.64
CA ILE A 56 -16.84 -1.44 3.83
C ILE A 56 -16.76 -2.88 4.35
N ARG A 57 -15.55 -3.38 4.58
CA ARG A 57 -15.33 -4.72 5.12
C ARG A 57 -16.01 -4.92 6.48
N ASP A 58 -15.84 -3.99 7.40
CA ASP A 58 -16.46 -4.05 8.73
C ASP A 58 -18.00 -4.10 8.62
N LEU A 59 -18.59 -3.25 7.76
CA LEU A 59 -20.03 -3.21 7.52
C LEU A 59 -20.57 -4.49 6.85
N GLU A 60 -19.81 -5.08 5.93
CA GLU A 60 -20.17 -6.35 5.29
C GLU A 60 -20.20 -7.50 6.31
N GLU A 61 -19.22 -7.52 7.22
CA GLU A 61 -19.14 -8.50 8.30
C GLU A 61 -20.31 -8.34 9.29
N GLU A 62 -20.57 -7.12 9.76
CA GLU A 62 -21.72 -6.81 10.61
C GLU A 62 -23.04 -7.25 9.96
N LYS A 63 -23.23 -6.93 8.67
CA LYS A 63 -24.41 -7.35 7.89
C LYS A 63 -24.52 -8.87 7.80
N ALA A 64 -23.42 -9.58 7.61
CA ALA A 64 -23.41 -11.04 7.55
C ALA A 64 -23.82 -11.66 8.90
N ILE A 65 -23.31 -11.13 10.01
CA ILE A 65 -23.68 -11.55 11.37
C ILE A 65 -25.17 -11.33 11.60
N LEU A 66 -25.70 -10.14 11.27
CA LEU A 66 -27.12 -9.82 11.44
C LEU A 66 -28.01 -10.75 10.62
N LYS A 67 -27.66 -11.00 9.35
CA LYS A 67 -28.39 -11.96 8.51
C LYS A 67 -28.41 -13.37 9.11
N LYS A 68 -27.27 -13.82 9.64
CA LYS A 68 -27.16 -15.14 10.29
C LYS A 68 -28.05 -15.21 11.54
N ALA A 69 -28.02 -14.16 12.37
CA ALA A 69 -28.85 -14.05 13.56
C ALA A 69 -30.34 -14.07 13.21
N MET A 70 -30.77 -13.23 12.26
CA MET A 70 -32.16 -13.22 11.76
C MET A 70 -32.60 -14.60 11.28
N GLY A 71 -31.75 -15.30 10.52
CA GLY A 71 -32.05 -16.65 10.06
C GLY A 71 -32.27 -17.64 11.21
N ILE A 72 -31.52 -17.52 12.31
CA ILE A 72 -31.71 -18.35 13.51
C ILE A 72 -33.04 -18.01 14.19
N PHE A 73 -33.33 -16.72 14.40
CA PHE A 73 -34.57 -16.28 15.05
C PHE A 73 -35.82 -16.66 14.24
N ALA A 74 -35.76 -16.58 12.91
CA ALA A 74 -36.88 -16.94 12.05
C ALA A 74 -37.20 -18.46 12.04
N ARG A 75 -36.22 -19.32 12.35
CA ARG A 75 -36.40 -20.79 12.37
C ARG A 75 -36.96 -21.32 13.70
N ASN A 76 -36.85 -20.53 14.78
CA ASN A 76 -37.43 -20.84 16.08
C ASN A 76 -38.49 -19.79 16.44
N PRO A 77 -39.66 -19.76 15.76
CA PRO A 77 -40.79 -19.01 16.26
C PRO A 77 -41.21 -19.59 17.62
N LYS A 78 -41.45 -18.72 18.60
CA LYS A 78 -42.13 -19.11 19.84
C LYS A 78 -43.56 -19.54 19.55
#